data_AF-N8Y290-F1
#
_entry.id   AF-N8Y290-F1
#
_cell.length_a   1.000
_cell.length_b   1.000
_cell.length_c   1.000
_cell.angle_alpha   90.00
_cell.angle_beta   90.00
_cell.angle_gamma   90.00
#
_symmetry.space_group_name_H-M   'P 1'
#
loop_
_entity.id
_entity.type
_entity.pdbx_description
1 polymer ?
#
loop_
_entity_poly.entity_id
_entity_poly.type
_entity_poly.pdbx_seq_one_letter_code
_entity_poly.pdbx_strand_id
1 'polypeptide(L)' 'MKNSVKKYGVKIVPRPKIKPSKELDLTGKLGERIVEYETKLILIRHKKAFERLADL' A
#
# COMPACT_ATOMS: atom_id res chain seq x y z
N MET A 1 -16.01 -23.70 21.13
CA MET A 1 -16.93 -22.54 21.28
C MET A 1 -18.21 -22.85 20.51
N LYS A 2 -19.38 -22.90 21.17
CA LYS A 2 -20.66 -23.22 20.52
C LYS A 2 -21.13 -22.03 19.66
N ASN A 3 -21.45 -22.30 18.39
CA ASN A 3 -21.82 -21.34 17.36
C ASN A 3 -23.02 -20.47 17.76
N SER A 4 -22.77 -19.22 18.16
CA SER A 4 -23.76 -18.24 18.67
C SER A 4 -24.69 -17.64 17.61
N VAL A 5 -24.43 -17.88 16.33
CA VAL A 5 -25.11 -17.17 15.22
C VAL A 5 -26.40 -17.85 14.75
N LYS A 6 -26.61 -19.14 15.13
CA LYS A 6 -27.84 -19.89 14.76
C LYS A 6 -29.12 -19.29 15.35
N LYS A 7 -29.02 -18.58 16.49
CA LYS A 7 -30.16 -17.89 17.13
C LYS A 7 -30.83 -16.87 16.22
N TYR A 8 -30.09 -16.31 15.26
CA TYR A 8 -30.56 -15.24 14.39
C TYR A 8 -31.01 -15.74 13.00
N GLY A 9 -31.15 -17.06 12.81
CA GLY A 9 -31.58 -17.63 11.52
C GLY A 9 -30.55 -17.52 10.39
N VAL A 10 -29.31 -17.11 10.70
CA VAL A 10 -28.26 -16.86 9.70
C VAL A 10 -27.46 -18.14 9.42
N LYS A 11 -27.34 -18.51 8.15
CA LYS A 11 -26.44 -19.57 7.69
C LYS A 11 -25.01 -19.03 7.61
N ILE A 12 -24.08 -19.64 8.34
CA ILE A 12 -22.65 -19.29 8.26
C ILE A 12 -22.11 -19.86 6.95
N VAL A 13 -21.85 -18.99 5.98
CA VAL A 13 -21.16 -19.34 4.75
C VAL A 13 -19.66 -18.99 4.88
N PRO A 14 -18.75 -19.81 4.33
CA PRO A 14 -17.33 -19.47 4.32
C PRO A 14 -17.11 -18.22 3.46
N ARG A 15 -16.42 -17.22 4.02
CA ARG A 15 -16.06 -16.01 3.27
C ARG A 15 -15.02 -16.35 2.19
N PRO A 16 -15.16 -15.87 0.94
CA PRO A 16 -14.11 -16.00 -0.06
C PRO A 16 -12.85 -15.24 0.40
N LYS A 17 -11.69 -15.91 0.33
CA LYS A 17 -10.40 -15.28 0.62
C LYS A 17 -10.00 -14.41 -0.56
N ILE A 18 -10.23 -13.09 -0.44
CA ILE A 18 -9.73 -12.12 -1.40
C ILE A 18 -8.22 -12.00 -1.19
N LYS A 19 -7.42 -12.40 -2.19
CA LYS A 19 -5.98 -12.16 -2.18
C LYS A 19 -5.75 -10.69 -2.56
N PRO A 20 -4.92 -9.94 -1.83
CA PRO A 20 -4.54 -8.61 -2.27
C PRO A 20 -3.70 -8.74 -3.55
N SER A 21 -4.11 -8.09 -4.64
CA SER A 21 -3.19 -7.81 -5.74
C SER A 21 -2.30 -6.65 -5.32
N LYS A 22 -0.99 -6.87 -5.29
CA LYS A 22 -0.03 -5.78 -5.17
C LYS A 22 0.40 -5.40 -6.58
N GLU A 23 -0.47 -4.72 -7.30
CA GLU A 23 -0.16 -4.16 -8.61
C GLU A 23 0.26 -2.70 -8.41
N LEU A 24 1.55 -2.43 -8.56
CA LEU A 24 2.09 -1.08 -8.70
C LEU A 24 2.39 -0.87 -10.17
N ASP A 25 1.55 -0.08 -10.85
CA ASP A 25 1.78 0.34 -12.22
C ASP A 25 2.34 1.76 -12.27
N LEU A 26 3.53 1.89 -12.83
CA LEU A 26 4.23 3.16 -12.99
C LEU A 26 4.12 3.73 -14.41
N THR A 27 3.49 3.02 -15.35
CA THR A 27 3.54 3.32 -16.80
C THR A 27 2.52 4.36 -17.28
N GLY A 28 1.84 5.06 -16.37
CA GLY A 28 0.86 6.10 -16.70
C GLY A 28 0.96 7.33 -15.81
N LYS A 29 0.09 8.33 -16.06
CA LYS A 29 0.07 9.62 -15.34
C LYS A 29 -0.02 9.48 -13.82
N LEU A 30 -0.70 8.43 -13.33
CA LEU A 30 -0.77 8.14 -11.89
C LEU A 30 0.59 7.66 -11.36
N GLY A 31 1.26 6.77 -12.11
CA GLY A 31 2.61 6.32 -11.84
C GLY A 31 3.62 7.46 -11.80
N GLU A 32 3.57 8.37 -12.77
CA GLU A 32 4.41 9.57 -12.80
C GLU A 32 4.23 10.42 -11.53
N ARG A 33 2.99 10.64 -11.09
CA ARG A 33 2.70 11.39 -9.86
C ARG A 33 3.20 10.68 -8.61
N ILE A 34 3.09 9.36 -8.56
CA ILE A 34 3.63 8.56 -7.45
C ILE A 34 5.14 8.76 -7.37
N VAL A 35 5.85 8.60 -8.50
CA VAL A 35 7.29 8.80 -8.56
C VAL A 35 7.66 10.22 -8.14
N GLU A 36 6.98 11.24 -8.65
CA GLU A 36 7.24 12.64 -8.30
C GLU A 36 7.06 12.91 -6.80
N TYR A 37 5.97 12.42 -6.21
CA TYR A 37 5.65 12.62 -4.80
C TYR A 37 6.65 11.91 -3.89
N GLU A 38 6.93 10.64 -4.14
CA GLU A 38 7.88 9.86 -3.36
C GLU A 38 9.30 10.42 -3.48
N THR A 39 9.69 10.88 -4.67
CA THR A 39 10.99 11.53 -4.89
C THR A 39 11.11 12.81 -4.05
N LYS A 40 10.08 13.65 -4.03
CA LYS A 40 10.06 14.86 -3.19
C LYS A 40 10.20 14.52 -1.71
N LEU A 41 9.49 13.51 -1.23
CA LEU A 41 9.58 13.07 0.17
C LEU A 41 10.99 12.56 0.52
N ILE A 42 11.60 11.77 -0.37
CA ILE A 42 12.95 11.24 -0.17
C ILE A 42 13.98 12.39 -0.10
N LEU A 43 13.91 13.36 -1.02
CA LEU A 43 14.81 14.51 -1.03
C LEU A 43 14.69 15.34 0.26
N ILE A 44 13.47 15.58 0.75
CA ILE A 44 13.24 16.31 2.00
C ILE A 44 13.79 15.51 3.19
N ARG A 45 13.45 14.22 3.29
CA ARG A 45 13.81 13.37 4.42
C ARG A 45 15.32 13.14 4.52
N HIS A 46 16.00 13.04 3.38
CA HIS A 46 17.41 12.68 3.30
C HIS A 46 18.30 13.81 2.78
N LYS A 47 17.93 15.07 2.99
CA LYS A 47 18.68 16.26 2.53
C LYS A 47 20.20 16.17 2.78
N LYS A 48 20.61 15.87 4.03
CA LYS A 48 22.03 15.75 4.41
C LYS A 48 22.77 14.58 3.74
N ALA A 49 22.05 13.53 3.34
CA ALA A 49 22.68 12.42 2.62
C ALA A 49 22.94 12.83 1.18
N PHE A 50 21.98 13.49 0.54
CA PHE A 50 22.14 14.03 -0.81
C PHE A 50 23.18 15.15 -0.88
N GLU A 51 23.27 16.02 0.13
CA GLU A 51 24.33 17.04 0.23
C GLU A 51 25.73 16.37 0.22
N ARG A 52 25.96 15.36 1.06
CA ARG A 52 27.24 14.62 1.08
C ARG A 52 27.53 13.87 -0.21
N LEU A 53 26.49 13.38 -0.90
CA LEU A 53 26.64 12.71 -2.19
C LEU A 53 26.95 13.67 -3.33
N ALA A 54 26.49 14.92 -3.25
CA ALA A 54 26.79 15.94 -4.25
C ALA A 54 28.24 16.43 -4.17
N ASP A 55 28.86 16.32 -2.99
CA ASP A 55 30.26 16.69 -2.75
C ASP A 55 31.27 15.56 -3.05
N LEU A 56 30.79 14.37 -3.46
CA LEU A 56 31.59 13.21 -3.88
C LEU A 56 31.90 13.27 -5.37
#